data_AF-A0A8H9JC12-F1
#
_entry.id   AF-A0A8H9JC12-F1
#
_cell.length_a   1.000
_cell.length_b   1.000
_cell.length_c   1.000
_cell.angle_alpha   90.00
_cell.angle_beta   90.00
_cell.angle_gamma   90.00
#
_symmetry.space_group_name_H-M   'P 1'
#
loop_
_entity.id
_entity.type
_entity.pdbx_description
1 polymer ?
#
loop_
_entity_poly.entity_id
_entity_poly.type
_entity_poly.pdbx_seq_one_letter_code
_entity_poly.pdbx_strand_id
1 'polypeptide(L)'
;MSQWVFIRPRDVWMFRDSKPFSAGQNFVARSMFPPTPQTMQGVLRTHYLETRGVDFRAYAQRRVDSRILEAVGGPATNDHPADIGALQIDGPFVAKAARGRIERFYPAPLDLLWSSESKRYALLQPSEAQPDFYTEPPFEGWRPLDGGGAGYKELDRWMDQRQFDRYLHGEIAGLGTLTEESSLFTFEERPGLSVDHRTRTNTKSLYYRARFVRPHDDVGLLVHVSPDLFDAGHGPIAIGGESRFGDYTVADVPEIKPAATKGRLRVILLTPAYFSGGVFPRERDWSPWVGGGRLVSYVVGRPQLISGWDVARNQPKPLRHYIPAGSVFFFEDAQWKGERFTETPDNEVSFSAIGFGQVALGSW
;
A
#
# COMPACT_ATOMS: atom_id res chain seq x y z
N MET A 1 8.28 -19.62 9.06
CA MET A 1 8.21 -19.77 7.60
C MET A 1 7.23 -18.73 7.09
N SER A 2 7.48 -18.17 5.92
CA SER A 2 6.69 -17.11 5.29
C SER A 2 6.45 -17.45 3.81
N GLN A 3 5.39 -16.90 3.23
CA GLN A 3 4.96 -17.26 1.89
C GLN A 3 4.40 -16.07 1.11
N TRP A 4 4.60 -16.08 -0.20
CA TRP A 4 3.92 -15.18 -1.11
C TRP A 4 2.58 -15.77 -1.53
N VAL A 5 1.54 -14.94 -1.47
CA VAL A 5 0.17 -15.30 -1.83
C VAL A 5 -0.29 -14.34 -2.92
N PHE A 6 -0.63 -14.90 -4.08
CA PHE A 6 -1.21 -14.16 -5.19
C PHE A 6 -2.72 -14.39 -5.24
N ILE A 7 -3.49 -13.32 -5.10
CA ILE A 7 -4.96 -13.32 -5.06
C ILE A 7 -5.48 -12.72 -6.36
N ARG A 8 -6.25 -13.48 -7.14
CA ARG A 8 -6.90 -13.01 -8.36
C ARG A 8 -8.39 -12.77 -8.15
N PRO A 9 -8.98 -11.76 -8.80
CA PRO A 9 -10.42 -11.54 -8.75
C PRO A 9 -11.15 -12.63 -9.55
N ARG A 10 -12.35 -13.02 -9.10
CA ARG A 10 -13.29 -13.78 -9.95
C ARG A 10 -14.30 -12.90 -10.70
N ASP A 11 -14.48 -11.64 -10.27
CA ASP A 11 -15.23 -10.62 -11.00
C ASP A 11 -14.62 -9.24 -10.68
N VAL A 12 -15.28 -8.44 -9.85
CA VAL A 12 -14.83 -7.12 -9.44
C VAL A 12 -14.65 -7.06 -7.93
N TRP A 13 -13.81 -6.14 -7.47
CA TRP A 13 -13.60 -5.87 -6.06
C TRP A 13 -14.05 -4.47 -5.67
N MET A 14 -14.41 -4.32 -4.40
CA MET A 14 -14.74 -3.04 -3.79
C MET A 14 -13.85 -2.81 -2.57
N PHE A 15 -12.93 -1.85 -2.68
CA PHE A 15 -12.08 -1.40 -1.58
C PHE A 15 -12.40 0.06 -1.28
N ARG A 16 -13.41 0.29 -0.44
CA ARG A 16 -13.98 1.62 -0.20
C ARG A 16 -12.94 2.62 0.30
N ASP A 17 -12.97 3.83 -0.26
CA ASP A 17 -12.27 4.98 0.31
C ASP A 17 -12.89 5.41 1.65
N SER A 18 -12.17 6.25 2.39
CA SER A 18 -12.56 6.70 3.74
C SER A 18 -13.60 7.83 3.73
N LYS A 19 -14.14 8.22 2.56
CA LYS A 19 -15.10 9.32 2.46
C LYS A 19 -16.45 8.91 3.04
N PRO A 20 -17.10 9.79 3.83
CA PRO A 20 -18.42 9.50 4.40
C PRO A 20 -19.43 9.17 3.31
N PHE A 21 -20.08 8.02 3.45
CA PHE A 21 -21.23 7.61 2.66
C PHE A 21 -22.46 7.67 3.57
N SER A 22 -23.03 8.86 3.69
CA SER A 22 -24.35 9.04 4.29
C SER A 22 -25.37 9.13 3.18
N ALA A 23 -26.43 8.31 3.27
CA ALA A 23 -27.59 8.42 2.40
C ALA A 23 -28.06 9.89 2.33
N GLY A 24 -28.03 10.47 1.13
CA GLY A 24 -28.51 11.84 0.86
C GLY A 24 -27.46 12.94 0.69
N GLN A 25 -26.15 12.70 0.94
CA GLN A 25 -25.12 13.74 0.79
C GLN A 25 -24.05 13.44 -0.28
N ASN A 26 -23.63 12.18 -0.48
CA ASN A 26 -22.65 11.81 -1.51
C ASN A 26 -23.05 10.47 -2.16
N PHE A 27 -23.28 10.50 -3.48
CA PHE A 27 -23.92 9.40 -4.22
C PHE A 27 -22.94 8.40 -4.86
N VAL A 28 -21.62 8.54 -4.66
CA VAL A 28 -20.62 7.68 -5.31
C VAL A 28 -19.63 7.09 -4.29
N ALA A 29 -19.69 5.78 -4.06
CA ALA A 29 -18.64 5.03 -3.36
C ALA A 29 -17.51 4.73 -4.35
N ARG A 30 -16.27 5.09 -4.02
CA ARG A 30 -15.10 4.89 -4.88
C ARG A 30 -14.19 3.82 -4.31
N SER A 31 -13.79 2.86 -5.15
CA SER A 31 -12.72 1.93 -4.81
C SER A 31 -11.35 2.60 -4.94
N MET A 32 -10.42 2.24 -4.05
CA MET A 32 -8.98 2.46 -4.21
C MET A 32 -8.31 1.17 -4.66
N PHE A 33 -7.27 1.24 -5.49
CA PHE A 33 -6.50 0.07 -5.88
C PHE A 33 -5.02 0.43 -6.13
N PRO A 34 -4.06 -0.37 -5.62
CA PRO A 34 -4.25 -1.52 -4.73
C PRO A 34 -4.92 -1.11 -3.40
N PRO A 35 -5.56 -2.05 -2.67
CA PRO A 35 -6.14 -1.74 -1.36
C PRO A 35 -5.06 -1.38 -0.35
N THR A 36 -5.47 -0.80 0.78
CA THR A 36 -4.52 -0.48 1.84
C THR A 36 -3.94 -1.75 2.47
N PRO A 37 -2.71 -1.71 3.02
CA PRO A 37 -2.15 -2.82 3.80
C PRO A 37 -3.09 -3.26 4.93
N GLN A 38 -3.76 -2.32 5.59
CA GLN A 38 -4.76 -2.61 6.62
C GLN A 38 -5.96 -3.42 6.11
N THR A 39 -6.47 -3.10 4.92
CA THR A 39 -7.55 -3.88 4.28
C THR A 39 -7.09 -5.31 4.04
N MET A 40 -5.87 -5.47 3.52
CA MET A 40 -5.31 -6.77 3.24
C MET A 40 -5.06 -7.59 4.51
N GLN A 41 -4.56 -6.96 5.57
CA GLN A 41 -4.39 -7.59 6.87
C GLN A 41 -5.71 -8.16 7.41
N GLY A 42 -6.81 -7.43 7.26
CA GLY A 42 -8.15 -7.90 7.60
C GLY A 42 -8.59 -9.11 6.77
N VAL A 43 -8.35 -9.09 5.46
CA VAL A 43 -8.65 -10.20 4.55
C VAL A 43 -7.91 -11.48 4.97
N LEU A 44 -6.61 -11.38 5.23
CA LEU A 44 -5.77 -12.52 5.60
C LEU A 44 -6.15 -13.10 6.98
N ARG A 45 -6.41 -12.23 7.96
CA ARG A 45 -6.93 -12.64 9.27
C ARG A 45 -8.27 -13.37 9.13
N THR A 46 -9.23 -12.78 8.41
CA THR A 46 -10.56 -13.38 8.22
C THR A 46 -10.45 -14.74 7.53
N HIS A 47 -9.65 -14.85 6.47
CA HIS A 47 -9.41 -16.11 5.78
C HIS A 47 -8.86 -17.20 6.71
N TYR A 48 -7.89 -16.86 7.56
CA TYR A 48 -7.33 -17.79 8.54
C TYR A 48 -8.37 -18.29 9.56
N LEU A 49 -9.26 -17.40 10.00
CA LEU A 49 -10.36 -17.75 10.93
C LEU A 49 -11.41 -18.64 10.26
N GLU A 50 -11.83 -18.31 9.04
CA GLU A 50 -12.85 -19.05 8.29
C GLU A 50 -12.41 -20.47 7.95
N THR A 51 -11.18 -20.64 7.46
CA THR A 51 -10.63 -21.95 7.11
C THR A 51 -10.50 -22.90 8.30
N ARG A 52 -10.46 -22.36 9.52
CA ARG A 52 -10.41 -23.12 10.77
C ARG A 52 -11.76 -23.22 11.48
N GLY A 53 -12.83 -22.73 10.85
CA GLY A 53 -14.20 -22.80 11.41
C GLY A 53 -14.34 -22.03 12.73
N VAL A 54 -13.57 -20.96 12.93
CA VAL A 54 -13.63 -20.16 14.16
C VAL A 54 -14.95 -19.39 14.24
N ASP A 55 -15.66 -19.50 15.37
CA ASP A 55 -16.83 -18.66 15.64
C ASP A 55 -16.40 -17.20 15.88
N PHE A 56 -16.81 -16.31 14.98
CA PHE A 56 -16.51 -14.88 15.07
C PHE A 56 -17.03 -14.20 16.34
N ARG A 57 -18.14 -14.67 16.93
CA ARG A 57 -18.64 -14.13 18.20
C ARG A 57 -17.73 -14.51 19.36
N ALA A 58 -17.24 -15.75 19.35
CA ALA A 58 -16.27 -16.22 20.32
C ALA A 58 -14.93 -15.47 20.15
N TYR A 59 -14.45 -15.30 18.90
CA TYR A 59 -13.24 -14.54 18.58
C TYR A 59 -13.33 -13.07 19.00
N ALA A 60 -14.47 -12.41 18.77
CA ALA A 60 -14.72 -11.03 19.20
C ALA A 60 -14.58 -10.84 20.72
N GLN A 61 -14.85 -11.90 21.48
CA GLN A 61 -14.71 -11.95 22.93
C GLN A 61 -13.38 -12.59 23.38
N ARG A 62 -12.48 -12.91 22.44
CA ARG A 62 -11.21 -13.62 22.66
C ARG A 62 -11.38 -14.99 23.35
N ARG A 63 -12.54 -15.64 23.16
CA ARG A 63 -12.88 -16.97 23.71
C ARG A 63 -12.60 -18.07 22.68
N VAL A 64 -11.39 -18.10 22.17
CA VAL A 64 -10.90 -19.08 21.18
C VAL A 64 -9.59 -19.69 21.65
N ASP A 65 -9.13 -20.74 20.98
CA ASP A 65 -7.80 -21.32 21.23
C ASP A 65 -6.71 -20.23 21.18
N SER A 66 -5.79 -20.22 22.15
CA SER A 66 -4.74 -19.22 22.25
C SER A 66 -3.87 -19.18 20.99
N ARG A 67 -3.70 -20.32 20.30
CA ARG A 67 -2.94 -20.43 19.05
C ARG A 67 -3.53 -19.57 17.93
N ILE A 68 -4.84 -19.35 17.92
CA ILE A 68 -5.49 -18.46 16.95
C ILE A 68 -5.09 -17.01 17.24
N LEU A 69 -5.14 -16.59 18.50
CA LEU A 69 -4.77 -15.24 18.92
C LEU A 69 -3.26 -15.00 18.74
N GLU A 70 -2.43 -16.00 19.03
CA GLU A 70 -0.99 -15.96 18.76
C GLU A 70 -0.70 -15.80 17.28
N ALA A 71 -1.47 -16.45 16.39
CA ALA A 71 -1.25 -16.38 14.94
C ALA A 71 -1.70 -15.06 14.31
N VAL A 72 -2.91 -14.59 14.59
CA VAL A 72 -3.54 -13.46 13.87
C VAL A 72 -3.99 -12.30 14.77
N GLY A 73 -3.72 -12.40 16.06
CA GLY A 73 -4.06 -11.44 17.09
C GLY A 73 -5.50 -11.53 17.56
N GLY A 74 -5.88 -10.58 18.42
CA GLY A 74 -7.25 -10.43 18.89
C GLY A 74 -7.77 -8.99 18.74
N PRO A 75 -9.10 -8.82 18.64
CA PRO A 75 -9.71 -7.51 18.74
C PRO A 75 -9.58 -6.94 20.16
N ALA A 76 -9.75 -5.63 20.30
CA ALA A 76 -9.75 -5.00 21.61
C ALA A 76 -11.01 -5.37 22.40
N THR A 77 -10.83 -5.71 23.67
CA THR A 77 -11.88 -5.90 24.67
C THR A 77 -11.67 -4.90 25.82
N ASN A 78 -12.48 -4.99 26.88
CA ASN A 78 -12.30 -4.14 28.06
C ASN A 78 -10.95 -4.42 28.76
N ASP A 79 -10.50 -5.68 28.72
CA ASP A 79 -9.33 -6.15 29.48
C ASP A 79 -8.06 -6.27 28.61
N HIS A 80 -8.22 -6.25 27.28
CA HIS A 80 -7.10 -6.46 26.35
C HIS A 80 -7.15 -5.46 25.19
N PRO A 81 -6.05 -4.76 24.86
CA PRO A 81 -5.98 -3.97 23.64
C PRO A 81 -6.02 -4.87 22.40
N ALA A 82 -6.34 -4.27 21.24
CA ALA A 82 -6.23 -4.98 19.97
C ALA A 82 -4.77 -5.30 19.69
N ASP A 83 -4.52 -6.42 19.03
CA ASP A 83 -3.20 -6.82 18.59
C ASP A 83 -3.27 -7.58 17.25
N ILE A 84 -2.10 -7.91 16.71
CA ILE A 84 -1.95 -8.58 15.42
C ILE A 84 -1.36 -9.99 15.56
N GLY A 85 -1.09 -10.45 16.78
CA GLY A 85 -0.37 -11.70 17.03
C GLY A 85 0.98 -11.69 16.30
N ALA A 86 1.32 -12.82 15.71
CA ALA A 86 2.50 -12.99 14.88
C ALA A 86 2.30 -12.53 13.42
N LEU A 87 1.08 -12.16 13.01
CA LEU A 87 0.77 -11.81 11.62
C LEU A 87 1.44 -10.51 11.19
N GLN A 88 2.38 -10.65 10.26
CA GLN A 88 3.08 -9.61 9.54
C GLN A 88 2.87 -9.80 8.04
N ILE A 89 2.71 -8.71 7.30
CA ILE A 89 2.45 -8.77 5.86
C ILE A 89 3.30 -7.80 5.06
N ASP A 90 3.56 -8.17 3.80
CA ASP A 90 4.16 -7.29 2.80
C ASP A 90 3.27 -7.03 1.61
N GLY A 91 3.22 -5.76 1.19
CA GLY A 91 2.31 -5.25 0.18
C GLY A 91 1.02 -4.68 0.80
N PRO A 92 -0.12 -4.77 0.08
CA PRO A 92 -0.31 -5.51 -1.15
C PRO A 92 0.36 -4.85 -2.36
N PHE A 93 0.89 -5.66 -3.27
CA PHE A 93 1.42 -5.24 -4.56
C PHE A 93 0.45 -5.63 -5.68
N VAL A 94 0.42 -4.85 -6.76
CA VAL A 94 -0.20 -5.32 -8.01
C VAL A 94 0.75 -6.34 -8.64
N ALA A 95 0.21 -7.45 -9.12
CA ALA A 95 1.02 -8.46 -9.80
C ALA A 95 0.24 -9.08 -10.97
N LYS A 96 0.99 -9.62 -11.93
CA LYS A 96 0.47 -10.26 -13.13
C LYS A 96 0.98 -11.68 -13.25
N ALA A 97 0.09 -12.62 -13.51
CA ALA A 97 0.42 -14.00 -13.83
C ALA A 97 0.75 -14.12 -15.33
N ALA A 98 2.02 -14.28 -15.67
CA ALA A 98 2.48 -14.43 -17.04
C ALA A 98 3.38 -15.67 -17.18
N ARG A 99 3.06 -16.55 -18.14
CA ARG A 99 3.88 -17.72 -18.50
C ARG A 99 4.23 -18.62 -17.28
N GLY A 100 3.26 -18.82 -16.39
CA GLY A 100 3.43 -19.64 -15.18
C GLY A 100 4.25 -18.99 -14.06
N ARG A 101 4.53 -17.68 -14.13
CA ARG A 101 5.17 -16.91 -13.08
C ARG A 101 4.30 -15.76 -12.63
N ILE A 102 4.44 -15.35 -11.37
CA ILE A 102 3.82 -14.14 -10.84
C ILE A 102 4.86 -13.03 -10.86
N GLU A 103 4.60 -11.99 -11.66
CA GLU A 103 5.45 -10.82 -11.78
C GLU A 103 4.85 -9.65 -11.03
N ARG A 104 5.64 -9.06 -10.14
CA ARG A 104 5.24 -7.90 -9.35
C ARG A 104 5.36 -6.62 -10.16
N PHE A 105 4.40 -5.72 -9.99
CA PHE A 105 4.39 -4.40 -10.60
C PHE A 105 4.49 -3.31 -9.53
N TYR A 106 5.21 -2.25 -9.87
CA TYR A 106 5.46 -1.10 -9.01
C TYR A 106 4.92 0.17 -9.65
N PRO A 107 4.27 1.08 -8.91
CA PRO A 107 4.00 2.41 -9.45
C PRO A 107 5.33 3.10 -9.76
N ALA A 108 5.40 3.85 -10.86
CA ALA A 108 6.57 4.65 -11.18
C ALA A 108 6.86 5.61 -10.01
N PRO A 109 8.07 5.58 -9.43
CA PRO A 109 8.42 6.50 -8.34
C PRO A 109 8.37 7.95 -8.78
N LEU A 110 8.04 8.85 -7.86
CA LEU A 110 7.78 10.26 -8.16
C LEU A 110 9.04 11.04 -8.53
N ASP A 111 10.21 10.50 -8.24
CA ASP A 111 11.49 11.05 -8.71
C ASP A 111 11.79 10.67 -10.16
N LEU A 112 11.04 9.77 -10.79
CA LEU A 112 11.16 9.44 -12.20
C LEU A 112 10.17 10.25 -13.04
N LEU A 113 10.73 11.08 -13.92
CA LEU A 113 9.95 11.98 -14.77
C LEU A 113 10.06 11.59 -16.24
N TRP A 114 9.08 12.00 -17.03
CA TRP A 114 9.07 11.81 -18.48
C TRP A 114 8.78 13.10 -19.22
N SER A 115 9.50 13.33 -20.32
CA SER A 115 9.21 14.39 -21.27
C SER A 115 8.69 13.80 -22.57
N SER A 116 7.46 14.19 -22.95
CA SER A 116 6.87 13.81 -24.24
C SER A 116 7.57 14.45 -25.44
N GLU A 117 8.18 15.63 -25.24
CA GLU A 117 8.88 16.38 -26.27
C GLU A 117 10.22 15.73 -26.60
N SER A 118 11.05 15.48 -25.58
CA SER A 118 12.36 14.86 -25.76
C SER A 118 12.30 13.34 -25.86
N LYS A 119 11.17 12.72 -25.50
CA LYS A 119 10.95 11.27 -25.39
C LYS A 119 12.01 10.60 -24.52
N ARG A 120 12.32 11.23 -23.37
CA ARG A 120 13.33 10.74 -22.42
C ARG A 120 12.80 10.75 -21.00
N TYR A 121 13.31 9.79 -20.23
CA TYR A 121 13.22 9.80 -18.79
C TYR A 121 14.26 10.74 -18.19
N ALA A 122 13.91 11.33 -17.06
CA ALA A 122 14.87 11.98 -16.17
C ALA A 122 14.62 11.53 -14.74
N LEU A 123 15.67 11.57 -13.93
CA LEU A 123 15.62 11.17 -12.53
C LEU A 123 15.96 12.38 -11.67
N LEU A 124 15.10 12.69 -10.71
CA LEU A 124 15.35 13.76 -9.76
C LEU A 124 16.46 13.36 -8.79
N GLN A 125 17.43 14.26 -8.61
CA GLN A 125 18.53 14.08 -7.68
C GLN A 125 18.78 15.36 -6.88
N PRO A 126 19.12 15.27 -5.58
CA PRO A 126 19.55 16.43 -4.81
C PRO A 126 20.75 17.12 -5.48
N SER A 127 20.62 18.42 -5.75
CA SER A 127 21.67 19.20 -6.40
C SER A 127 22.88 19.39 -5.49
N GLU A 128 24.09 19.30 -6.05
CA GLU A 128 25.34 19.71 -5.40
C GLU A 128 25.57 21.22 -5.53
N ALA A 129 24.90 21.87 -6.48
CA ALA A 129 25.04 23.29 -6.72
C ALA A 129 24.25 24.09 -5.67
N GLN A 130 24.81 25.24 -5.28
CA GLN A 130 24.07 26.19 -4.47
C GLN A 130 22.89 26.72 -5.31
N PRO A 131 21.66 26.80 -4.74
CA PRO A 131 20.53 27.36 -5.46
C PRO A 131 20.81 28.79 -5.90
N ASP A 132 20.47 29.14 -7.14
CA ASP A 132 20.55 30.49 -7.70
C ASP A 132 19.28 31.32 -7.44
N PHE A 133 18.39 30.82 -6.58
CA PHE A 133 17.15 31.45 -6.16
C PHE A 133 17.05 31.51 -4.63
N TYR A 134 16.26 32.46 -4.13
CA TYR A 134 15.97 32.58 -2.71
C TYR A 134 14.73 31.76 -2.33
N THR A 135 14.84 30.98 -1.26
CA THR A 135 13.70 30.25 -0.68
C THR A 135 13.91 30.04 0.83
N GLU A 136 12.84 29.75 1.54
CA GLU A 136 12.90 29.33 2.93
C GLU A 136 13.12 27.79 2.98
N PRO A 137 14.28 27.30 3.45
CA PRO A 137 14.55 25.87 3.43
C PRO A 137 13.64 25.13 4.43
N PRO A 138 13.00 24.01 4.03
CA PRO A 138 12.07 23.28 4.89
C PRO A 138 12.74 22.63 6.12
N PHE A 139 14.06 22.42 6.05
CA PHE A 139 14.89 21.87 7.11
C PHE A 139 16.37 22.18 6.86
N GLU A 140 17.20 22.02 7.90
CA GLU A 140 18.64 22.26 7.82
C GLU A 140 19.34 21.31 6.85
N GLY A 141 20.15 21.86 5.95
CA GLY A 141 20.87 21.09 4.95
C GLY A 141 20.00 20.54 3.82
N TRP A 142 18.78 21.08 3.64
CA TRP A 142 17.95 20.83 2.47
C TRP A 142 18.66 21.24 1.18
N ARG A 143 18.48 20.42 0.13
CA ARG A 143 18.98 20.64 -1.22
C ARG A 143 17.81 20.57 -2.22
N PRO A 144 17.71 21.51 -3.18
CA PRO A 144 16.74 21.40 -4.25
C PRO A 144 17.04 20.18 -5.13
N LEU A 145 16.01 19.68 -5.79
CA LEU A 145 16.15 18.58 -6.75
C LEU A 145 16.42 19.14 -8.14
N ASP A 146 17.36 18.54 -8.86
CA ASP A 146 17.65 18.78 -10.27
C ASP A 146 17.21 17.57 -11.12
N GLY A 147 17.18 17.73 -12.45
CA GLY A 147 16.86 16.69 -13.42
C GLY A 147 15.46 16.82 -14.06
N GLY A 148 14.59 17.68 -13.52
CA GLY A 148 13.16 17.76 -13.89
C GLY A 148 12.69 19.11 -14.41
N GLY A 149 13.40 19.69 -15.39
CA GLY A 149 13.10 21.01 -15.95
C GLY A 149 11.78 21.09 -16.73
N ALA A 150 11.59 22.22 -17.42
CA ALA A 150 10.39 22.45 -18.24
C ALA A 150 10.13 21.29 -19.23
N GLY A 151 8.88 20.84 -19.30
CA GLY A 151 8.46 19.75 -20.19
C GLY A 151 8.53 18.35 -19.59
N TYR A 152 9.09 18.18 -18.39
CA TYR A 152 9.03 16.92 -17.63
C TYR A 152 7.79 16.86 -16.74
N LYS A 153 7.21 15.66 -16.61
CA LYS A 153 6.03 15.39 -15.78
C LYS A 153 6.19 14.09 -15.01
N GLU A 154 5.52 14.01 -13.86
CA GLU A 154 5.32 12.78 -13.11
C GLU A 154 4.63 11.71 -13.97
N LEU A 155 4.97 10.45 -13.74
CA LEU A 155 4.46 9.30 -14.48
C LEU A 155 3.33 8.61 -13.73
N ASP A 156 2.14 8.60 -14.32
CA ASP A 156 1.04 7.73 -13.90
C ASP A 156 1.13 6.38 -14.65
N ARG A 157 2.18 5.61 -14.34
CA ARG A 157 2.53 4.36 -15.03
C ARG A 157 3.10 3.33 -14.05
N TRP A 158 3.16 2.08 -14.50
CA TRP A 158 3.63 0.94 -13.72
C TRP A 158 4.90 0.34 -14.34
N MET A 159 5.79 -0.15 -13.48
CA MET A 159 7.05 -0.79 -13.84
C MET A 159 6.97 -2.29 -13.55
N ASP A 160 7.43 -3.10 -14.50
CA ASP A 160 7.72 -4.51 -14.25
C ASP A 160 8.96 -4.66 -13.33
N GLN A 161 9.25 -5.87 -12.84
CA GLN A 161 10.37 -6.10 -11.91
C GLN A 161 11.71 -5.65 -12.52
N ARG A 162 11.95 -5.97 -13.80
CA ARG A 162 13.20 -5.64 -14.49
C ARG A 162 13.35 -4.12 -14.65
N GLN A 163 12.29 -3.42 -15.01
CA GLN A 163 12.27 -1.97 -15.13
C GLN A 163 12.55 -1.32 -13.77
N PHE A 164 11.91 -1.83 -12.70
CA PHE A 164 12.11 -1.32 -11.36
C PHE A 164 13.55 -1.55 -10.86
N ASP A 165 14.12 -2.73 -11.10
CA ASP A 165 15.52 -3.03 -10.76
C ASP A 165 16.48 -2.08 -11.48
N ARG A 166 16.28 -1.81 -12.77
CA ARG A 166 17.09 -0.84 -13.53
C ARG A 166 16.95 0.58 -12.98
N TYR A 167 15.73 0.98 -12.62
CA TYR A 167 15.48 2.27 -11.95
C TYR A 167 16.23 2.38 -10.62
N LEU A 168 16.26 1.31 -9.80
CA LEU A 168 16.97 1.32 -8.52
C LEU A 168 18.49 1.53 -8.66
N HIS A 169 19.06 1.11 -9.79
CA HIS A 169 20.47 1.30 -10.14
C HIS A 169 20.72 2.59 -10.95
N GLY A 170 19.71 3.45 -11.12
CA GLY A 170 19.84 4.71 -11.86
C GLY A 170 19.87 4.56 -13.39
N GLU A 171 19.63 3.36 -13.93
CA GLU A 171 19.76 3.09 -15.36
C GLU A 171 18.50 3.46 -16.17
N ILE A 172 18.09 4.72 -16.17
CA ILE A 172 16.78 5.14 -16.71
C ILE A 172 16.67 5.11 -18.24
N ALA A 173 17.80 5.15 -18.97
CA ALA A 173 17.80 5.24 -20.44
C ALA A 173 17.20 4.01 -21.15
N GLY A 174 17.24 2.84 -20.51
CA GLY A 174 16.78 1.56 -21.07
C GLY A 174 15.44 1.07 -20.54
N LEU A 175 14.65 1.91 -19.86
CA LEU A 175 13.39 1.48 -19.25
C LEU A 175 12.34 1.07 -20.29
N GLY A 176 12.48 1.56 -21.53
CA GLY A 176 11.47 1.35 -22.57
C GLY A 176 10.14 2.02 -22.18
N THR A 177 9.03 1.54 -22.74
CA THR A 177 7.70 2.05 -22.37
C THR A 177 7.23 1.40 -21.08
N LEU A 178 6.84 2.23 -20.10
CA LEU A 178 6.21 1.75 -18.87
C LEU A 178 4.76 1.33 -19.11
N THR A 179 4.26 0.45 -18.24
CA THR A 179 2.94 -0.16 -18.33
C THR A 179 1.84 0.84 -17.96
N GLU A 180 0.77 0.91 -18.75
CA GLU A 180 -0.38 1.78 -18.45
C GLU A 180 -1.28 1.16 -17.37
N GLU A 181 -1.86 1.99 -16.49
CA GLU A 181 -2.80 1.50 -15.46
C GLU A 181 -3.94 0.67 -16.05
N SER A 182 -4.54 1.15 -17.15
CA SER A 182 -5.65 0.49 -17.86
C SER A 182 -5.31 -0.90 -18.39
N SER A 183 -4.03 -1.22 -18.55
CA SER A 183 -3.56 -2.55 -18.96
C SER A 183 -3.41 -3.52 -17.78
N LEU A 184 -3.52 -3.02 -16.55
CA LEU A 184 -3.52 -3.82 -15.31
C LEU A 184 -4.92 -3.93 -14.71
N PHE A 185 -5.64 -2.81 -14.61
CA PHE A 185 -7.00 -2.78 -14.08
C PHE A 185 -7.77 -1.56 -14.60
N THR A 186 -9.09 -1.66 -14.52
CA THR A 186 -10.00 -0.55 -14.83
C THR A 186 -10.98 -0.36 -13.69
N PHE A 187 -11.72 0.74 -13.71
CA PHE A 187 -12.80 0.98 -12.77
C PHE A 187 -14.16 0.87 -13.46
N GLU A 188 -15.06 0.09 -12.86
CA GLU A 188 -16.41 -0.14 -13.36
C GLU A 188 -17.44 0.51 -12.43
N GLU A 189 -18.29 1.38 -12.97
CA GLU A 189 -19.38 2.01 -12.20
C GLU A 189 -20.65 1.17 -12.32
N ARG A 190 -21.15 0.64 -11.20
CA ARG A 190 -22.44 -0.05 -11.14
C ARG A 190 -23.46 0.79 -10.35
N PRO A 191 -24.67 1.04 -10.89
CA PRO A 191 -25.76 1.63 -10.13
C PRO A 191 -26.38 0.59 -9.19
N GLY A 192 -26.69 1.00 -7.97
CA GLY A 192 -27.41 0.22 -6.97
C GLY A 192 -28.73 0.88 -6.59
N LEU A 193 -29.75 0.05 -6.37
CA LEU A 193 -31.05 0.46 -5.82
C LEU A 193 -31.27 -0.28 -4.50
N SER A 194 -31.61 0.46 -3.44
CA SER A 194 -32.12 -0.17 -2.22
C SER A 194 -33.60 -0.46 -2.39
N VAL A 195 -33.98 -1.74 -2.24
CA VAL A 195 -35.37 -2.21 -2.35
C VAL A 195 -35.91 -2.46 -0.95
N ASP A 196 -37.06 -1.88 -0.63
CA ASP A 196 -37.79 -2.26 0.59
C ASP A 196 -38.35 -3.67 0.40
N HIS A 197 -37.75 -4.65 1.09
CA HIS A 197 -38.13 -6.07 1.00
C HIS A 197 -39.58 -6.35 1.43
N ARG A 198 -40.23 -5.44 2.18
CA ARG A 198 -41.61 -5.59 2.63
C ARG A 198 -42.62 -5.11 1.59
N THR A 199 -42.27 -4.07 0.82
CA THR A 199 -43.17 -3.47 -0.17
C THR A 199 -42.80 -3.83 -1.61
N ARG A 200 -41.63 -4.43 -1.85
CA ARG A 200 -41.02 -4.63 -3.19
C ARG A 200 -41.00 -3.36 -4.03
N THR A 201 -41.01 -2.19 -3.39
CA THR A 201 -40.93 -0.89 -4.05
C THR A 201 -39.59 -0.24 -3.76
N ASN A 202 -39.12 0.60 -4.69
CA ASN A 202 -37.93 1.40 -4.46
C ASN A 202 -38.19 2.32 -3.27
N THR A 203 -37.35 2.24 -2.24
CA THR A 203 -37.36 3.22 -1.17
C THR A 203 -36.99 4.57 -1.79
N LYS A 204 -37.95 5.51 -1.83
CA LYS A 204 -37.67 6.89 -2.28
C LYS A 204 -36.41 7.37 -1.55
N SER A 205 -35.38 7.77 -2.31
CA SER A 205 -34.10 8.42 -1.91
C SER A 205 -32.77 7.62 -1.87
N LEU A 206 -32.68 6.36 -2.31
CA LEU A 206 -31.41 5.59 -2.25
C LEU A 206 -30.90 5.06 -3.61
N TYR A 207 -30.69 5.96 -4.57
CA TYR A 207 -29.82 5.66 -5.72
C TYR A 207 -28.36 5.87 -5.30
N TYR A 208 -27.54 4.83 -5.37
CA TYR A 208 -26.10 4.96 -5.15
C TYR A 208 -25.33 4.40 -6.34
N ARG A 209 -24.17 4.98 -6.63
CA ARG A 209 -23.23 4.46 -7.63
C ARG A 209 -22.02 3.92 -6.90
N ALA A 210 -21.64 2.70 -7.21
CA ALA A 210 -20.46 2.05 -6.65
C ALA A 210 -19.44 1.87 -7.77
N ARG A 211 -18.25 2.43 -7.60
CA ARG A 211 -17.13 2.31 -8.55
C ARG A 211 -16.20 1.19 -8.07
N PHE A 212 -16.36 0.02 -8.66
CA PHE A 212 -15.56 -1.17 -8.39
C PHE A 212 -14.25 -1.15 -9.17
N VAL A 213 -13.27 -1.91 -8.71
CA VAL A 213 -12.08 -2.25 -9.50
C VAL A 213 -12.30 -3.56 -10.24
N ARG A 214 -11.94 -3.58 -11.52
CA ARG A 214 -11.85 -4.75 -12.39
C ARG A 214 -10.41 -4.92 -12.86
N PRO A 215 -9.59 -5.72 -12.16
CA PRO A 215 -8.32 -6.17 -12.69
C PRO A 215 -8.54 -7.02 -13.94
N HIS A 216 -7.56 -7.05 -14.85
CA HIS A 216 -7.55 -8.00 -15.96
C HIS A 216 -7.41 -9.44 -15.43
N ASP A 217 -7.79 -10.44 -16.23
CA ASP A 217 -7.89 -11.86 -15.81
C ASP A 217 -6.59 -12.44 -15.24
N ASP A 218 -5.45 -11.93 -15.70
CA ASP A 218 -4.12 -12.31 -15.25
C ASP A 218 -3.55 -11.38 -14.18
N VAL A 219 -4.28 -10.36 -13.73
CA VAL A 219 -3.84 -9.38 -12.73
C VAL A 219 -4.52 -9.62 -11.39
N GLY A 220 -3.75 -9.44 -10.32
CA GLY A 220 -4.23 -9.64 -8.95
C GLY A 220 -3.39 -8.88 -7.94
N LEU A 221 -3.58 -9.23 -6.68
CA LEU A 221 -2.86 -8.69 -5.54
C LEU A 221 -1.86 -9.73 -5.03
N LEU A 222 -0.61 -9.33 -4.89
CA LEU A 222 0.45 -10.14 -4.32
C LEU A 222 0.78 -9.65 -2.91
N VAL A 223 0.81 -10.57 -1.96
CA VAL A 223 1.06 -10.27 -0.55
C VAL A 223 2.03 -11.30 0.03
N HIS A 224 3.05 -10.86 0.73
CA HIS A 224 3.87 -11.76 1.55
C HIS A 224 3.23 -11.88 2.92
N VAL A 225 3.19 -13.07 3.49
CA VAL A 225 2.56 -13.31 4.80
C VAL A 225 3.52 -14.09 5.68
N SER A 226 3.68 -13.62 6.92
CA SER A 226 4.47 -14.28 7.96
C SER A 226 3.68 -14.27 9.27
N PRO A 227 3.52 -15.39 10.00
CA PRO A 227 3.90 -16.73 9.57
C PRO A 227 3.01 -17.23 8.42
N ASP A 228 3.33 -18.42 7.90
CA ASP A 228 2.49 -19.10 6.91
C ASP A 228 1.07 -19.33 7.43
N LEU A 229 0.09 -18.71 6.76
CA LEU A 229 -1.33 -18.83 7.09
C LEU A 229 -2.14 -19.67 6.10
N PHE A 230 -1.57 -19.94 4.92
CA PHE A 230 -2.23 -20.65 3.82
C PHE A 230 -1.69 -22.06 3.68
N ASP A 231 -2.59 -22.98 3.35
CA ASP A 231 -2.22 -24.31 2.92
C ASP A 231 -1.54 -24.25 1.55
N ALA A 232 -0.62 -25.18 1.28
CA ALA A 232 0.06 -25.24 0.00
C ALA A 232 -0.95 -25.41 -1.15
N GLY A 233 -0.81 -24.59 -2.21
CA GLY A 233 -1.63 -24.69 -3.41
C GLY A 233 -2.49 -23.46 -3.68
N HIS A 234 -3.77 -23.69 -3.98
CA HIS A 234 -4.73 -22.65 -4.37
C HIS A 234 -6.09 -22.88 -3.71
N GLY A 235 -6.87 -21.81 -3.53
CA GLY A 235 -8.20 -21.91 -2.96
C GLY A 235 -8.99 -20.60 -3.03
N PRO A 236 -10.27 -20.62 -2.65
CA PRO A 236 -11.07 -19.40 -2.60
C PRO A 236 -10.67 -18.51 -1.42
N ILE A 237 -10.83 -17.20 -1.59
CA ILE A 237 -10.63 -16.21 -0.52
C ILE A 237 -11.69 -15.10 -0.63
N ALA A 238 -12.32 -14.76 0.49
CA ALA A 238 -13.19 -13.58 0.59
C ALA A 238 -12.34 -12.32 0.60
N ILE A 239 -12.61 -11.38 -0.31
CA ILE A 239 -11.81 -10.15 -0.46
C ILE A 239 -12.66 -9.01 -1.00
N GLY A 240 -12.54 -7.84 -0.35
CA GLY A 240 -13.32 -6.64 -0.67
C GLY A 240 -14.68 -6.61 0.03
N GLY A 241 -15.34 -5.46 -0.01
CA GLY A 241 -16.71 -5.30 0.47
C GLY A 241 -17.74 -5.94 -0.46
N GLU A 242 -18.99 -6.05 -0.01
CA GLU A 242 -20.13 -6.61 -0.78
C GLU A 242 -19.99 -8.09 -1.20
N SER A 243 -19.45 -8.93 -0.32
CA SER A 243 -19.37 -10.39 -0.52
C SER A 243 -18.61 -10.80 -1.80
N ARG A 244 -17.59 -10.02 -2.18
CA ARG A 244 -16.71 -10.35 -3.30
C ARG A 244 -15.67 -11.39 -2.88
N PHE A 245 -15.19 -12.14 -3.86
CA PHE A 245 -14.27 -13.25 -3.64
C PHE A 245 -13.24 -13.31 -4.77
N GLY A 246 -12.16 -14.01 -4.50
CA GLY A 246 -11.09 -14.30 -5.43
C GLY A 246 -10.55 -15.71 -5.23
N ASP A 247 -9.54 -16.04 -6.00
CA ASP A 247 -8.75 -17.25 -5.83
C ASP A 247 -7.33 -16.87 -5.41
N TYR A 248 -6.85 -17.45 -4.32
CA TYR A 248 -5.46 -17.34 -3.93
C TYR A 248 -4.64 -18.48 -4.54
N THR A 249 -3.35 -18.24 -4.73
CA THR A 249 -2.34 -19.25 -5.05
C THR A 249 -1.07 -18.90 -4.29
N VAL A 250 -0.49 -19.87 -3.60
CA VAL A 250 0.85 -19.73 -3.01
C VAL A 250 1.86 -19.71 -4.14
N ALA A 251 2.66 -18.65 -4.20
CA ALA A 251 3.59 -18.39 -5.28
C ALA A 251 5.03 -18.31 -4.74
N ASP A 252 5.99 -18.62 -5.60
CA ASP A 252 7.39 -18.28 -5.39
C ASP A 252 7.68 -16.97 -6.12
N VAL A 253 7.90 -15.90 -5.35
CA VAL A 253 8.21 -14.57 -5.89
C VAL A 253 9.52 -14.08 -5.26
N PRO A 254 10.48 -13.61 -6.07
CA PRO A 254 11.73 -13.08 -5.55
C PRO A 254 11.50 -11.94 -4.56
N GLU A 255 12.30 -11.91 -3.50
CA GLU A 255 12.37 -10.78 -2.58
C GLU A 255 12.91 -9.51 -3.26
N ILE A 256 12.52 -8.36 -2.72
CA ILE A 256 13.03 -7.07 -3.18
C ILE A 256 14.42 -6.87 -2.59
N LYS A 257 15.44 -6.86 -3.45
CA LYS A 257 16.82 -6.65 -3.02
C LYS A 257 17.16 -5.16 -3.05
N PRO A 258 17.80 -4.62 -1.98
CA PRO A 258 18.26 -3.24 -2.01
C PRO A 258 19.44 -3.09 -2.96
N ALA A 259 19.48 -2.02 -3.76
CA ALA A 259 20.64 -1.67 -4.58
C ALA A 259 21.71 -0.93 -3.76
N ALA A 260 21.33 -0.27 -2.67
CA ALA A 260 22.23 0.32 -1.68
C ALA A 260 21.62 0.24 -0.27
N THR A 261 22.47 0.20 0.75
CA THR A 261 22.04 0.20 2.17
C THR A 261 22.79 1.21 3.03
N LYS A 262 23.72 1.97 2.45
CA LYS A 262 24.54 2.96 3.17
C LYS A 262 25.01 4.10 2.27
N GLY A 263 25.47 5.20 2.88
CA GLY A 263 26.01 6.37 2.20
C GLY A 263 24.90 7.30 1.71
N ARG A 264 24.98 7.73 0.44
CA ARG A 264 23.91 8.47 -0.24
C ARG A 264 22.79 7.51 -0.60
N LEU A 265 21.79 7.47 0.28
CA LEU A 265 20.71 6.50 0.24
C LEU A 265 19.42 7.16 -0.24
N ARG A 266 18.78 6.54 -1.22
CA ARG A 266 17.44 6.86 -1.67
C ARG A 266 16.48 5.81 -1.12
N VAL A 267 15.47 6.24 -0.38
CA VAL A 267 14.43 5.39 0.21
C VAL A 267 13.13 5.62 -0.55
N ILE A 268 12.65 4.60 -1.26
CA ILE A 268 11.45 4.66 -2.11
C ILE A 268 10.32 3.91 -1.41
N LEU A 269 9.22 4.57 -1.07
CA LEU A 269 8.04 3.93 -0.49
C LEU A 269 7.33 3.04 -1.52
N LEU A 270 7.16 1.77 -1.18
CA LEU A 270 6.40 0.79 -1.96
C LEU A 270 4.98 0.60 -1.42
N THR A 271 4.78 0.87 -0.14
CA THR A 271 3.46 0.97 0.48
C THR A 271 3.36 2.31 1.22
N PRO A 272 2.14 2.78 1.54
CA PRO A 272 2.00 4.05 2.25
C PRO A 272 2.72 4.03 3.59
N ALA A 273 3.16 5.20 4.07
CA ALA A 273 3.80 5.35 5.37
C ALA A 273 3.10 6.42 6.21
N TYR A 274 3.06 6.18 7.52
CA TYR A 274 2.57 7.15 8.49
C TYR A 274 3.74 7.76 9.24
N PHE A 275 3.72 9.07 9.38
CA PHE A 275 4.57 9.79 10.32
C PHE A 275 3.75 10.84 11.06
N SER A 276 3.99 10.96 12.36
CA SER A 276 3.28 11.85 13.27
C SER A 276 3.46 13.33 12.95
N GLY A 277 4.60 13.71 12.35
CA GLY A 277 4.89 15.05 11.83
C GLY A 277 4.49 15.25 10.36
N GLY A 278 3.60 14.42 9.81
CA GLY A 278 3.19 14.49 8.40
C GLY A 278 4.21 13.83 7.47
N VAL A 279 5.16 14.61 6.96
CA VAL A 279 6.27 14.08 6.14
C VAL A 279 7.52 13.74 6.96
N PHE A 280 7.55 14.14 8.22
CA PHE A 280 8.66 13.91 9.15
C PHE A 280 8.22 13.02 10.33
N PRO A 281 9.11 12.17 10.84
CA PRO A 281 8.88 11.42 12.08
C PRO A 281 8.77 12.36 13.28
N ARG A 282 8.36 11.79 14.42
CA ARG A 282 8.37 12.45 15.71
C ARG A 282 9.75 13.04 15.96
N GLU A 283 9.78 14.30 16.39
CA GLU A 283 11.02 15.05 16.68
C GLU A 283 11.99 15.16 15.49
N ARG A 284 11.55 14.82 14.26
CA ARG A 284 12.39 14.71 13.05
C ARG A 284 13.56 13.73 13.20
N ASP A 285 13.45 12.76 14.10
CA ASP A 285 14.47 11.73 14.30
C ASP A 285 14.33 10.60 13.27
N TRP A 286 15.31 10.50 12.38
CA TRP A 286 15.38 9.45 11.36
C TRP A 286 16.23 8.24 11.80
N SER A 287 16.88 8.33 12.96
CA SER A 287 17.83 7.33 13.44
C SER A 287 17.30 5.89 13.54
N PRO A 288 15.99 5.65 13.83
CA PRO A 288 15.46 4.28 13.83
C PRO A 288 15.57 3.57 12.48
N TRP A 289 15.56 4.31 11.36
CA TRP A 289 15.57 3.72 10.02
C TRP A 289 16.90 3.85 9.31
N VAL A 290 17.60 4.99 9.48
CA VAL A 290 18.82 5.32 8.72
C VAL A 290 20.04 5.65 9.59
N GLY A 291 19.97 5.42 10.91
CA GLY A 291 21.07 5.71 11.82
C GLY A 291 21.46 7.20 11.84
N GLY A 292 22.75 7.51 11.65
CA GLY A 292 23.22 8.91 11.59
C GLY A 292 22.86 9.65 10.29
N GLY A 293 22.08 9.03 9.40
CA GLY A 293 21.75 9.60 8.11
C GLY A 293 20.96 10.91 8.21
N ARG A 294 21.38 11.91 7.43
CA ARG A 294 20.72 13.21 7.36
C ARG A 294 19.86 13.30 6.11
N LEU A 295 18.58 13.61 6.29
CA LEU A 295 17.70 13.92 5.17
C LEU A 295 18.22 15.17 4.44
N VAL A 296 18.29 15.15 3.12
CA VAL A 296 18.68 16.29 2.29
C VAL A 296 17.61 16.73 1.30
N SER A 297 16.73 15.82 0.89
CA SER A 297 15.58 16.16 0.04
C SER A 297 14.52 15.07 0.08
N TYR A 298 13.35 15.35 -0.49
CA TYR A 298 12.28 14.38 -0.68
C TYR A 298 11.36 14.76 -1.83
N VAL A 299 10.71 13.77 -2.43
CA VAL A 299 9.59 13.92 -3.37
C VAL A 299 8.42 13.13 -2.80
N VAL A 300 7.33 13.81 -2.45
CA VAL A 300 6.15 13.17 -1.85
C VAL A 300 4.90 13.46 -2.66
N GLY A 301 4.09 12.43 -2.86
CA GLY A 301 2.83 12.57 -3.57
C GLY A 301 1.75 13.20 -2.69
N ARG A 302 0.57 13.37 -3.29
CA ARG A 302 -0.60 13.86 -2.55
C ARG A 302 -0.92 12.91 -1.36
N PRO A 303 -1.10 13.43 -0.14
CA PRO A 303 -1.39 12.60 1.03
C PRO A 303 -2.62 11.71 0.83
N GLN A 304 -2.48 10.44 1.21
CA GLN A 304 -3.56 9.47 1.24
C GLN A 304 -4.30 9.55 2.58
N LEU A 305 -5.62 9.75 2.51
CA LEU A 305 -6.49 9.76 3.68
C LEU A 305 -6.99 8.34 3.97
N ILE A 306 -6.36 7.66 4.91
CA ILE A 306 -6.70 6.27 5.23
C ILE A 306 -7.36 6.22 6.62
N SER A 307 -8.52 5.58 6.65
CA SER A 307 -9.22 5.14 7.85
C SER A 307 -9.42 3.63 7.70
N GLY A 308 -10.24 3.02 8.55
CA GLY A 308 -10.76 1.68 8.34
C GLY A 308 -12.00 1.45 9.17
N TRP A 309 -12.42 0.19 9.25
CA TRP A 309 -13.56 -0.20 10.06
C TRP A 309 -13.07 -1.14 11.16
N ASP A 310 -13.40 -0.82 12.41
CA ASP A 310 -13.27 -1.76 13.52
C ASP A 310 -14.51 -2.66 13.49
N VAL A 311 -14.35 -3.88 12.97
CA VAL A 311 -15.45 -4.85 12.86
C VAL A 311 -15.95 -5.30 14.24
N ALA A 312 -15.06 -5.37 15.24
CA ALA A 312 -15.42 -5.83 16.58
C ALA A 312 -16.25 -4.78 17.33
N ARG A 313 -15.91 -3.49 17.18
CA ARG A 313 -16.66 -2.37 17.78
C ARG A 313 -17.71 -1.75 16.87
N ASN A 314 -17.80 -2.21 15.62
CA ASN A 314 -18.69 -1.70 14.58
C ASN A 314 -18.64 -0.17 14.40
N GLN A 315 -17.43 0.39 14.33
CA GLN A 315 -17.21 1.84 14.21
C GLN A 315 -16.02 2.15 13.29
N PRO A 316 -15.95 3.35 12.69
CA PRO A 316 -14.78 3.75 11.90
C PRO A 316 -13.54 3.97 12.78
N LYS A 317 -12.37 3.61 12.26
CA LYS A 317 -11.07 3.96 12.85
C LYS A 317 -10.72 5.44 12.59
N PRO A 318 -9.84 6.06 13.38
CA PRO A 318 -9.38 7.42 13.13
C PRO A 318 -8.87 7.62 11.70
N LEU A 319 -9.28 8.71 11.06
CA LEU A 319 -8.77 9.11 9.75
C LEU A 319 -7.38 9.73 9.92
N ARG A 320 -6.40 9.26 9.16
CA ARG A 320 -5.02 9.79 9.20
C ARG A 320 -4.50 10.08 7.80
N HIS A 321 -3.50 10.95 7.72
CA HIS A 321 -2.76 11.23 6.51
C HIS A 321 -1.57 10.27 6.41
N TYR A 322 -1.37 9.71 5.23
CA TYR A 322 -0.26 8.84 4.90
C TYR A 322 0.47 9.37 3.67
N ILE A 323 1.78 9.19 3.67
CA ILE A 323 2.63 9.44 2.52
C ILE A 323 2.38 8.30 1.52
N PRO A 324 2.02 8.58 0.26
CA PRO A 324 1.71 7.52 -0.70
C PRO A 324 2.96 6.73 -1.11
N ALA A 325 2.73 5.50 -1.57
CA ALA A 325 3.72 4.75 -2.35
C ALA A 325 4.18 5.56 -3.58
N GLY A 326 5.42 5.32 -4.01
CA GLY A 326 6.11 6.11 -5.04
C GLY A 326 6.86 7.33 -4.48
N SER A 327 6.59 7.74 -3.24
CA SER A 327 7.34 8.83 -2.62
C SER A 327 8.78 8.43 -2.28
N VAL A 328 9.69 9.40 -2.33
CA VAL A 328 11.14 9.19 -2.28
C VAL A 328 11.79 10.14 -1.29
N PHE A 329 12.67 9.60 -0.44
CA PHE A 329 13.47 10.37 0.51
C PHE A 329 14.95 10.18 0.22
N PHE A 330 15.72 11.27 0.28
CA PHE A 330 17.14 11.28 -0.03
C PHE A 330 17.93 11.60 1.25
N PHE A 331 18.84 10.70 1.61
CA PHE A 331 19.70 10.82 2.79
C PHE A 331 21.18 10.82 2.40
N GLU A 332 21.98 11.57 3.15
CA GLU A 332 23.45 11.47 3.17
C GLU A 332 23.90 10.73 4.44
N ASP A 333 25.06 10.06 4.35
CA ASP A 333 25.69 9.34 5.47
C ASP A 333 24.78 8.34 6.19
N ALA A 334 23.80 7.80 5.45
CA ALA A 334 22.82 6.88 5.98
C ALA A 334 23.38 5.48 6.18
N GLN A 335 22.78 4.74 7.11
CA GLN A 335 22.92 3.29 7.22
C GLN A 335 21.55 2.70 7.50
N TRP A 336 21.01 1.97 6.53
CA TRP A 336 19.71 1.31 6.65
C TRP A 336 19.71 0.29 7.78
N LYS A 337 18.69 0.34 8.65
CA LYS A 337 18.57 -0.53 9.82
C LYS A 337 17.77 -1.81 9.59
N GLY A 338 17.09 -1.94 8.45
CA GLY A 338 16.24 -3.11 8.14
C GLY A 338 14.77 -2.96 8.56
N GLU A 339 14.41 -1.83 9.18
CA GLU A 339 13.07 -1.58 9.70
C GLU A 339 12.09 -1.03 8.65
N ARG A 340 10.78 -1.22 8.83
CA ARG A 340 9.78 -0.59 7.96
C ARG A 340 9.77 0.93 8.18
N PHE A 341 9.83 1.70 7.10
CA PHE A 341 9.91 3.17 7.07
C PHE A 341 8.57 3.85 7.41
N THR A 342 8.07 3.64 8.63
CA THR A 342 6.82 4.21 9.13
C THR A 342 6.82 4.22 10.65
N GLU A 343 6.17 5.22 11.24
CA GLU A 343 5.78 5.19 12.64
C GLU A 343 4.49 4.39 12.85
N THR A 344 4.23 4.04 14.11
CA THR A 344 2.93 3.57 14.58
C THR A 344 2.31 4.63 15.49
N PRO A 345 1.06 5.07 15.25
CA PRO A 345 0.40 6.00 16.16
C PRO A 345 0.24 5.39 17.56
N ASP A 346 0.21 6.25 18.58
CA ASP A 346 0.00 5.79 19.96
C ASP A 346 -1.33 5.04 20.08
N ASN A 347 -1.34 3.93 20.84
CA ASN A 347 -2.49 3.04 21.04
C ASN A 347 -3.01 2.30 19.79
N GLU A 348 -2.26 2.30 18.70
CA GLU A 348 -2.54 1.45 17.54
C GLU A 348 -1.66 0.19 17.56
N VAL A 349 -2.13 -0.84 16.86
CA VAL A 349 -1.31 -2.00 16.53
C VAL A 349 -0.19 -1.61 15.57
N SER A 350 0.89 -2.39 15.55
CA SER A 350 2.08 -2.12 14.73
C SER A 350 1.75 -1.90 13.25
N PHE A 351 1.97 -0.67 12.76
CA PHE A 351 1.76 -0.33 11.34
C PHE A 351 2.81 -0.99 10.44
N SER A 352 4.03 -1.17 10.94
CA SER A 352 5.09 -1.88 10.23
C SER A 352 4.69 -3.33 9.94
N ALA A 353 4.12 -4.01 10.93
CA ALA A 353 3.65 -5.39 10.77
C ALA A 353 2.37 -5.49 9.92
N ILE A 354 1.52 -4.46 9.90
CA ILE A 354 0.37 -4.37 8.98
C ILE A 354 0.82 -4.18 7.51
N GLY A 355 2.10 -3.88 7.25
CA GLY A 355 2.63 -3.71 5.89
C GLY A 355 2.70 -2.27 5.40
N PHE A 356 2.54 -1.28 6.29
CA PHE A 356 2.89 0.11 5.97
C PHE A 356 4.42 0.31 5.98
N GLY A 357 4.91 1.33 5.27
CA GLY A 357 6.32 1.72 5.27
C GLY A 357 7.26 0.74 4.59
N GLN A 358 6.78 -0.02 3.61
CA GLN A 358 7.68 -0.88 2.83
C GLN A 358 8.49 -0.05 1.87
N VAL A 359 9.75 -0.42 1.67
CA VAL A 359 10.67 0.38 0.86
C VAL A 359 11.47 -0.47 -0.11
N ALA A 360 11.85 0.16 -1.22
CA ALA A 360 13.03 -0.22 -1.98
C ALA A 360 14.12 0.81 -1.73
N LEU A 361 15.38 0.38 -1.86
CA LEU A 361 16.54 1.21 -1.56
C LEU A 361 17.45 1.30 -2.78
N GLY A 362 17.85 2.52 -3.12
CA GLY A 362 18.85 2.82 -4.16
C GLY A 362 19.90 3.79 -3.65
N SER A 363 20.90 4.06 -4.48
CA SER A 363 21.81 5.18 -4.24
C SER A 363 21.41 6.37 -5.12
N TRP A 364 21.86 7.57 -4.75
CA TRP A 364 21.65 8.78 -5.53
C TRP A 364 22.95 9.59 -5.65
#